data_AF-A0A0V0RBH1-F1
#
_entry.id   AF-A0A0V0RBH1-F1
#
_cell.length_a   1.000
_cell.length_b   1.000
_cell.length_c   1.000
_cell.angle_alpha   90.00
_cell.angle_beta   90.00
_cell.angle_gamma   90.00
#
_symmetry.space_group_name_H-M   'P 1'
#
loop_
_entity.id
_entity.type
_entity.pdbx_description
1 polymer ?
#
loop_
_entity_poly.entity_id
_entity_poly.type
_entity_poly.pdbx_seq_one_letter_code
_entity_poly.pdbx_strand_id
1 'polypeptide(L)'
;LVEKSESEKVSRLKTAYLERIIPKLKEEFSYQNIHEVPKVEKIVVNCGIGDAQQNAKGLEAAMRDLALITGQRPVKTRAKASLAQFKIREGQPLGIAVTLRGNV
;
A
#
# COMPACT_ATOMS: atom_id res chain seq x y z
N LEU A 1 14.16 18.74 -2.72
CA LEU A 1 14.58 17.31 -2.72
C LEU A 1 13.90 16.47 -3.80
N VAL A 2 12.83 16.93 -4.45
CA VAL A 2 12.37 16.35 -5.71
C VAL A 2 12.40 17.46 -6.77
N GLU A 3 13.46 17.50 -7.55
CA GLU A 3 13.52 18.36 -8.74
C GLU A 3 12.87 17.62 -9.91
N LYS A 4 12.18 18.35 -10.80
CA LYS A 4 11.44 17.78 -11.94
C LYS A 4 12.33 16.93 -12.87
N SER A 5 13.63 17.19 -12.92
CA SER A 5 14.62 16.44 -13.72
C SER A 5 14.81 14.98 -13.30
N GLU A 6 14.52 14.62 -12.04
CA GLU A 6 14.64 13.24 -11.54
C GLU A 6 13.41 12.38 -11.80
N SER A 7 12.34 12.97 -12.36
CA SER A 7 11.06 12.30 -12.58
C SER A 7 11.06 11.31 -13.77
N GLU A 8 12.07 11.38 -14.64
CA GLU A 8 12.11 10.62 -15.91
C GLU A 8 12.84 9.27 -15.81
N LYS A 9 13.50 8.94 -14.70
CA LYS A 9 14.10 7.61 -14.50
C LYS A 9 13.01 6.57 -14.21
N VAL A 10 13.10 5.42 -14.90
CA VAL A 10 12.19 4.25 -14.80
C VAL A 10 11.94 3.79 -13.34
N SER A 11 12.84 4.11 -12.40
CA SER A 11 12.65 3.87 -10.96
C SER A 11 13.31 4.96 -10.12
N ARG A 12 12.67 6.13 -10.06
CA ARG A 12 13.12 7.30 -9.29
C ARG A 12 13.38 6.98 -7.81
N LEU A 13 12.45 6.27 -7.18
CA LEU A 13 12.50 5.99 -5.74
C LEU A 13 13.66 5.04 -5.40
N LYS A 14 13.87 3.98 -6.17
CA LYS A 14 14.98 3.03 -6.00
C LYS A 14 16.32 3.71 -6.14
N THR A 15 16.45 4.55 -7.17
CA THR A 15 17.68 5.28 -7.45
C THR A 15 17.99 6.25 -6.30
N ALA A 16 17.00 7.03 -5.87
CA ALA A 16 17.15 7.92 -4.72
C ALA A 16 17.48 7.16 -3.42
N TYR A 17 16.89 5.98 -3.23
CA TYR A 17 17.17 5.13 -2.07
C TYR A 17 18.63 4.64 -2.07
N LEU A 18 19.09 4.06 -3.17
CA LEU A 18 20.44 3.50 -3.29
C LEU A 18 21.54 4.57 -3.26
N GLU A 19 21.37 5.68 -4.00
CA GLU A 19 22.43 6.68 -4.20
C GLU A 19 22.48 7.72 -3.09
N ARG A 20 21.35 8.05 -2.44
CA ARG A 20 21.27 9.18 -1.50
C ARG A 20 20.89 8.78 -0.09
N ILE A 21 19.91 7.90 0.07
CA ILE A 21 19.35 7.59 1.39
C ILE A 21 20.26 6.59 2.13
N ILE A 22 20.78 5.56 1.45
CA ILE A 22 21.69 4.58 2.08
C ILE A 22 22.96 5.23 2.65
N PRO A 23 23.71 6.07 1.90
CA PRO A 23 24.92 6.70 2.44
C PRO A 23 24.62 7.61 3.64
N LYS A 24 23.57 8.44 3.55
CA LYS A 24 23.14 9.33 4.64
C LYS A 24 22.80 8.56 5.90
N LEU A 25 21.99 7.50 5.80
CA LEU A 25 21.62 6.68 6.95
C LEU A 25 22.82 5.94 7.54
N LYS A 26 23.79 5.55 6.70
CA LYS A 26 25.02 4.91 7.18
C LYS A 26 25.90 5.88 7.96
N GLU A 27 26.03 7.12 7.51
CA GLU A 27 26.80 8.17 8.20
C GLU A 27 26.10 8.60 9.50
N GLU A 28 24.79 8.87 9.46
CA GLU A 28 24.03 9.34 10.62
C GLU A 28 23.95 8.30 11.75
N PHE A 29 23.77 7.02 11.41
CA PHE A 29 23.54 5.96 12.40
C PHE A 29 24.72 4.99 12.56
N SER A 30 25.81 5.20 11.82
CA SER A 30 27.06 4.41 11.92
C SER A 30 26.85 2.89 11.85
N TYR A 31 25.99 2.43 10.93
CA TYR A 31 25.74 1.00 10.71
C TYR A 31 27.03 0.26 10.31
N GLN A 32 27.27 -0.90 10.94
CA GLN A 32 28.46 -1.72 10.66
C GLN A 32 28.28 -2.53 9.39
N ASN A 33 27.05 -2.94 9.09
CA ASN A 33 26.70 -3.73 7.92
C ASN A 33 25.76 -2.97 6.99
N ILE A 34 26.01 -3.05 5.68
CA ILE A 34 25.18 -2.41 4.64
C ILE A 34 23.75 -2.97 4.65
N HIS A 35 23.57 -4.22 5.09
CA HIS A 35 22.27 -4.86 5.16
C HIS A 35 21.41 -4.44 6.36
N GLU A 36 21.95 -3.68 7.32
CA GLU A 36 21.21 -3.14 8.47
C GLU A 36 20.36 -1.92 8.09
N VAL A 37 20.63 -1.30 6.93
CA VAL A 37 19.92 -0.11 6.51
C VAL A 37 18.43 -0.42 6.27
N PRO A 38 17.50 0.32 6.91
CA PRO A 38 16.06 0.07 6.80
C PRO A 38 15.55 0.12 5.37
N LYS A 39 14.71 -0.85 4.99
CA LYS A 39 14.10 -0.99 3.66
C LYS A 39 12.57 -0.95 3.75
N VAL A 40 11.95 -0.42 2.70
CA VAL A 40 10.49 -0.51 2.53
C VAL A 40 10.15 -1.91 1.98
N GLU A 41 9.52 -2.74 2.79
CA GLU A 41 9.16 -4.12 2.39
C GLU A 41 7.86 -4.17 1.59
N LYS A 42 6.82 -3.47 2.06
CA LYS A 42 5.50 -3.46 1.42
C LYS A 42 4.72 -2.20 1.79
N ILE A 43 3.81 -1.80 0.90
CA ILE A 43 2.83 -0.75 1.13
C ILE A 43 1.45 -1.38 1.01
N VAL A 44 0.64 -1.30 2.07
CA VAL A 44 -0.73 -1.82 2.06
C VAL A 44 -1.68 -0.64 1.92
N VAL A 45 -2.49 -0.67 0.85
CA VAL A 45 -3.58 0.29 0.64
C VAL A 45 -4.87 -0.41 1.02
N ASN A 46 -5.55 0.12 2.04
CA ASN A 46 -6.80 -0.44 2.54
C ASN A 46 -7.91 0.61 2.43
N CYS A 47 -9.05 0.19 1.89
CA CYS A 47 -10.26 1.00 1.80
C CYS A 47 -11.38 0.27 2.54
N GLY A 48 -11.81 0.86 3.67
CA GLY A 48 -12.99 0.43 4.40
C GLY A 48 -14.22 1.15 3.86
N ILE A 49 -15.18 0.40 3.32
CA ILE A 49 -16.44 0.95 2.82
C ILE A 49 -17.52 0.43 3.77
N GLY A 50 -17.85 1.23 4.79
CA GLY A 50 -18.78 0.83 5.86
C GLY A 50 -20.15 0.37 5.34
N ASP A 51 -20.60 0.91 4.21
CA ASP A 51 -21.87 0.58 3.57
C ASP A 51 -21.77 -0.52 2.50
N ALA A 52 -20.60 -1.18 2.36
CA ALA A 52 -20.36 -2.19 1.34
C ALA A 52 -21.31 -3.40 1.43
N GLN A 53 -21.81 -3.69 2.64
CA GLN A 53 -22.79 -4.76 2.85
C GLN A 53 -24.11 -4.46 2.11
N GLN A 54 -24.53 -3.19 2.06
CA GLN A 54 -25.80 -2.79 1.48
C GLN A 54 -25.67 -2.51 -0.03
N ASN A 55 -24.52 -2.00 -0.47
CA ASN A 55 -24.29 -1.60 -1.86
C ASN A 55 -23.11 -2.35 -2.50
N ALA A 56 -23.36 -3.57 -2.97
CA ALA A 56 -22.37 -4.38 -3.70
C ALA A 56 -21.81 -3.67 -4.94
N LYS A 57 -22.61 -2.84 -5.63
CA LYS A 57 -22.17 -2.06 -6.80
C LYS A 57 -21.13 -0.99 -6.45
N GLY A 58 -21.25 -0.36 -5.27
CA GLY A 58 -20.28 0.63 -4.81
C GLY A 58 -18.92 0.00 -4.50
N LEU A 59 -18.93 -1.21 -3.94
CA LEU A 59 -17.70 -1.98 -3.73
C LEU A 59 -17.03 -2.36 -5.05
N GLU A 60 -17.78 -2.72 -6.09
CA GLU A 60 -17.19 -2.99 -7.40
C GLU A 60 -16.62 -1.74 -8.08
N ALA A 61 -17.26 -0.59 -7.93
CA ALA A 61 -16.74 0.68 -8.43
C ALA A 61 -15.40 1.03 -7.74
N ALA A 62 -15.36 1.00 -6.41
CA ALA A 62 -14.14 1.26 -5.66
C ALA A 62 -13.02 0.25 -5.96
N MET A 63 -13.36 -1.01 -6.28
CA MET A 63 -12.37 -1.98 -6.75
C MET A 63 -11.75 -1.59 -8.09
N ARG A 64 -12.53 -1.04 -9.03
CA ARG A 64 -12.03 -0.56 -10.32
C ARG A 64 -11.12 0.65 -10.12
N ASP A 65 -11.53 1.59 -9.28
CA ASP A 65 -10.74 2.79 -8.99
C ASP A 65 -9.40 2.45 -8.35
N LEU A 66 -9.42 1.58 -7.32
CA LEU A 66 -8.18 1.08 -6.71
C LEU A 66 -7.32 0.30 -7.71
N ALA A 67 -7.92 -0.47 -8.62
CA ALA A 67 -7.17 -1.17 -9.66
C ALA A 67 -6.50 -0.19 -10.63
N LEU A 68 -7.17 0.89 -11.01
CA LEU A 68 -6.61 1.93 -11.88
C LEU A 68 -5.49 2.71 -11.19
N ILE A 69 -5.64 3.02 -9.90
CA ILE A 69 -4.63 3.74 -9.11
C ILE A 69 -3.39 2.87 -8.87
N THR A 70 -3.59 1.62 -8.43
CA THR A 70 -2.50 0.75 -7.96
C THR A 70 -1.93 -0.15 -9.05
N GLY A 71 -2.59 -0.26 -10.21
CA GLY A 71 -2.23 -1.20 -11.28
C GLY A 71 -2.46 -2.67 -10.92
N GLN A 72 -3.04 -2.96 -9.76
CA GLN A 72 -3.27 -4.32 -9.26
C GLN A 72 -4.75 -4.52 -8.91
N ARG A 73 -5.32 -5.67 -9.29
CA ARG A 73 -6.68 -6.01 -8.90
C ARG A 73 -6.77 -6.19 -7.37
N PRO A 74 -7.62 -5.42 -6.68
CA PRO A 74 -7.72 -5.49 -5.23
C PRO A 74 -8.39 -6.77 -4.69
N VAL A 75 -8.12 -7.09 -3.42
CA VAL A 75 -8.70 -8.23 -2.68
C VAL A 75 -9.86 -7.75 -1.80
N LYS A 76 -11.00 -8.44 -1.84
CA LYS A 76 -12.15 -8.16 -0.95
C LYS A 76 -11.87 -8.69 0.46
N THR A 77 -11.92 -7.83 1.47
CA THR A 77 -11.76 -8.22 2.88
C THR A 77 -13.11 -8.61 3.48
N ARG A 78 -13.13 -9.70 4.26
CA ARG A 78 -14.33 -10.25 4.88
C ARG A 78 -14.29 -10.05 6.39
N ALA A 79 -15.48 -9.89 7.00
CA ALA A 79 -15.64 -9.82 8.44
C ALA A 79 -15.22 -11.15 9.10
N LYS A 80 -14.35 -11.07 10.11
CA LYS A 80 -13.93 -12.23 10.92
C LYS A 80 -14.89 -12.56 12.06
N ALA A 81 -15.70 -11.59 12.49
CA ALA A 81 -16.62 -11.73 13.60
C ALA A 81 -17.92 -10.99 13.29
N SER A 82 -19.01 -11.41 13.95
CA SER A 82 -20.29 -10.74 13.87
C SER A 82 -20.38 -9.64 14.93
N LEU A 83 -20.76 -8.42 14.54
CA LEU A 83 -20.87 -7.27 15.43
C LEU A 83 -22.22 -6.59 15.24
N ALA A 84 -23.09 -6.70 16.25
CA ALA A 84 -24.47 -6.20 16.19
C ALA A 84 -24.55 -4.68 16.01
N GLN A 85 -23.64 -3.92 16.65
CA GLN A 85 -23.60 -2.46 16.56
C GLN A 85 -23.42 -1.96 15.12
N PHE A 86 -22.64 -2.69 14.31
CA PHE A 86 -22.39 -2.37 12.91
C PHE A 86 -23.27 -3.16 11.94
N LYS A 87 -24.17 -4.00 12.46
CA LYS A 87 -25.06 -4.89 11.68
C LYS A 87 -24.30 -5.86 10.76
N ILE A 88 -23.05 -6.17 11.09
CA ILE A 88 -22.17 -7.05 10.31
C ILE A 88 -22.30 -8.49 10.80
N ARG A 89 -22.36 -9.42 9.84
CA ARG A 89 -22.24 -10.87 10.08
C ARG A 89 -20.89 -11.39 9.56
N GLU A 90 -20.41 -12.47 10.19
CA GLU A 90 -19.19 -13.15 9.76
C GLU A 90 -19.24 -13.55 8.28
N GLY A 91 -18.10 -13.40 7.58
CA GLY A 91 -17.96 -13.73 6.16
C GLY A 91 -18.47 -12.67 5.18
N GLN A 92 -19.15 -11.61 5.66
CA GLN A 92 -19.62 -10.51 4.81
C GLN A 92 -18.46 -9.65 4.29
N PRO A 93 -18.50 -9.20 3.02
CA PRO A 93 -17.51 -8.29 2.47
C PRO A 93 -17.66 -6.90 3.10
N LEU A 94 -16.56 -6.37 3.64
CA LEU A 94 -16.50 -5.07 4.33
C LEU A 94 -15.69 -4.03 3.57
N GLY A 95 -14.68 -4.46 2.85
CA GLY A 95 -13.75 -3.54 2.24
C GLY A 95 -12.87 -4.20 1.21
N ILE A 96 -11.85 -3.45 0.83
CA ILE A 96 -10.95 -3.79 -0.24
C ILE A 96 -9.53 -3.45 0.21
N ALA A 97 -8.59 -4.36 -0.02
CA ALA A 97 -7.18 -4.13 0.26
C ALA A 97 -6.29 -4.54 -0.91
N VAL A 98 -5.20 -3.81 -1.11
CA VAL A 98 -4.12 -4.12 -2.06
C VAL A 98 -2.80 -4.08 -1.30
N THR A 99 -1.92 -5.05 -1.56
CA THR A 99 -0.56 -5.04 -1.00
C THR A 99 0.43 -4.89 -2.14
N LEU A 100 1.06 -3.72 -2.20
CA LEU A 100 2.11 -3.40 -3.15
C LEU A 100 3.46 -3.84 -2.58
N ARG A 101 4.17 -4.65 -3.35
CA ARG A 101 5.53 -5.14 -3.08
C ARG A 101 6.34 -5.00 -4.35
N GLY A 102 7.66 -4.93 -4.21
CA GLY A 102 8.56 -4.88 -5.37
C GLY A 102 9.05 -3.47 -5.64
N ASN A 103 8.90 -3.00 -6.89
CA ASN A 103 9.65 -1.91 -7.54
C ASN A 103 9.49 -0.51 -6.90
N VAL A 104 9.91 -0.38 -5.64
CA VAL A 104 10.32 0.89 -5.05
C VAL A 104 11.72 1.19 -5.56
#